data_AF-A0A8T4NJW5-F1
#
_entry.id   AF-A0A8T4NJW5-F1
#
_cell.length_a   1.000
_cell.length_b   1.000
_cell.length_c   1.000
_cell.angle_alpha   90.00
_cell.angle_beta   90.00
_cell.angle_gamma   90.00
#
_symmetry.space_group_name_H-M   'P 1'
#
loop_
_entity.id
_entity.type
_entity.pdbx_description
1 polymer ?
#
loop_
_entity_poly.entity_id
_entity_poly.type
_entity_poly.pdbx_seq_one_letter_code
_entity_poly.pdbx_strand_id
1 'polypeptide(L)'
;MQSRDKLGRFLKGMKPWNKNKPMPLASRKRESRTKKLLFKLGITKSHRKGIHLSKTIKKKISISKIKLLKQHPELKKQHSIYMKKYWKKHPEKVEAHKKFLIELWKNPEKRERASRIGKEVYKNHPNLREASRKRFIAWLIKHKNAMRYIEQGKGNKKKLSKITMRKEEVRSLYEVMIANWLFKNKTAYFYEGKMLVFPDFKKLGIVFAVPDFFLPEYNCIIEMYGQYRDSRSGTIKKNRAYRYYGIPFLPIRPSEINNLDTIIPKFLKSIGKNPHLTKQARSIMWGMLD
;
A
#
# COMPACT_ATOMS: atom_id res chain seq x y z
N MET A 1 3.57 -0.06 -60.89
CA MET A 1 4.47 -0.13 -59.70
C MET A 1 4.66 -1.58 -59.23
N GLN A 2 5.46 -2.37 -59.95
CA GLN A 2 5.92 -3.68 -59.48
C GLN A 2 7.45 -3.66 -59.57
N SER A 3 8.13 -3.23 -58.51
CA SER A 3 9.59 -3.15 -58.48
C SER A 3 10.27 -4.38 -57.88
N ARG A 4 9.50 -5.45 -57.67
CA ARG A 4 9.96 -6.63 -56.93
C ARG A 4 9.39 -7.92 -57.49
N ASP A 5 10.19 -8.99 -57.45
CA ASP A 5 9.79 -10.34 -57.84
C ASP A 5 8.77 -10.97 -56.86
N LYS A 6 8.25 -12.15 -57.19
CA LYS A 6 7.32 -12.92 -56.35
C LYS A 6 7.90 -13.26 -54.96
N LEU A 7 9.22 -13.14 -54.79
CA LEU A 7 9.96 -13.40 -53.56
C LEU A 7 10.34 -12.11 -52.80
N GLY A 8 9.94 -10.94 -53.30
CA GLY A 8 10.15 -9.64 -52.65
C GLY A 8 11.55 -9.04 -52.85
N ARG A 9 12.38 -9.59 -53.74
CA ARG A 9 13.68 -9.03 -54.13
C ARG A 9 13.47 -7.89 -55.13
N PHE A 10 14.30 -6.84 -55.06
CA PHE A 10 14.28 -5.80 -56.08
C PHE A 10 14.72 -6.39 -57.42
N LEU A 11 13.97 -6.09 -58.48
CA LEU A 11 14.39 -6.43 -59.83
C LEU A 11 15.71 -5.71 -60.14
N LYS A 12 16.63 -6.41 -60.80
CA LYS A 12 17.97 -5.88 -61.15
C LYS A 12 17.80 -4.56 -61.92
N GLY A 13 18.45 -3.49 -61.44
CA GLY A 13 18.35 -2.14 -62.01
C GLY A 13 17.33 -1.20 -61.36
N MET A 14 16.47 -1.67 -60.45
CA MET A 14 15.51 -0.80 -59.75
C MET A 14 16.04 -0.26 -58.43
N LYS A 15 16.00 1.07 -58.26
CA LYS A 15 16.48 1.74 -57.04
C LYS A 15 15.54 1.47 -55.85
N PRO A 16 16.09 1.17 -54.65
CA PRO A 16 15.27 1.04 -53.45
C PRO A 16 14.53 2.35 -53.15
N TRP A 17 13.37 2.23 -52.49
CA TRP A 17 12.55 3.39 -52.13
C TRP A 17 13.39 4.43 -51.38
N ASN A 18 13.30 5.69 -51.83
CA ASN A 18 14.09 6.79 -51.28
C ASN A 18 13.92 6.87 -49.76
N LYS A 19 15.02 6.72 -49.00
CA LYS A 19 15.03 6.74 -47.54
C LYS A 19 14.52 8.06 -46.95
N ASN A 20 14.54 9.14 -47.73
CA ASN A 20 14.13 10.48 -47.31
C ASN A 20 12.65 10.77 -47.54
N LYS A 21 11.87 9.83 -48.11
CA LYS A 21 10.41 9.97 -48.26
C LYS A 21 9.68 8.83 -47.55
N PRO A 22 8.61 9.12 -46.78
CA PRO A 22 7.83 8.07 -46.13
C PRO A 22 7.21 7.15 -47.17
N MET A 23 7.42 5.84 -47.00
CA MET A 23 6.89 4.84 -47.92
C MET A 23 5.34 4.81 -47.87
N PRO A 24 4.65 4.74 -49.03
CA PRO A 24 3.19 4.62 -49.09
C PRO A 24 2.66 3.46 -48.24
N LEU A 25 1.49 3.65 -47.62
CA LEU A 25 0.92 2.69 -46.67
C LEU A 25 0.69 1.31 -47.30
N ALA A 26 0.21 1.28 -48.56
CA ALA A 26 0.00 0.04 -49.30
C ALA A 26 1.30 -0.74 -49.49
N SER A 27 2.39 -0.06 -49.85
CA SER A 27 3.73 -0.65 -50.03
C SER A 27 4.30 -1.17 -48.70
N ARG A 28 4.15 -0.43 -47.61
CA ARG A 28 4.55 -0.88 -46.25
C ARG A 28 3.81 -2.13 -45.80
N LYS A 29 2.49 -2.19 -46.02
CA LYS A 29 1.66 -3.36 -45.68
C LYS A 29 2.08 -4.59 -46.49
N ARG A 30 2.38 -4.41 -47.79
CA ARG A 30 2.85 -5.48 -48.68
C ARG A 30 4.21 -6.02 -48.22
N GLU A 31 5.17 -5.13 -47.93
CA GLU A 31 6.49 -5.51 -47.40
C GLU A 31 6.40 -6.26 -46.05
N SER A 32 5.50 -5.84 -45.16
CA SER A 32 5.25 -6.52 -43.89
C SER A 32 4.71 -7.95 -44.08
N ARG A 33 3.80 -8.16 -45.06
CA ARG A 33 3.27 -9.49 -45.40
C ARG A 33 4.34 -10.38 -46.01
N THR A 34 5.11 -9.88 -46.98
CA THR A 34 6.19 -10.64 -47.62
C THR A 34 7.29 -11.01 -46.62
N LYS A 35 7.70 -10.09 -45.74
CA LYS A 35 8.66 -10.39 -44.65
C LYS A 35 8.13 -11.46 -43.69
N LYS A 36 6.84 -11.44 -43.37
CA LYS A 36 6.22 -12.51 -42.55
C LYS A 36 6.21 -13.87 -43.26
N LEU A 37 5.94 -13.89 -44.56
CA LEU A 37 5.94 -15.11 -45.37
C LEU A 37 7.35 -15.71 -45.46
N LEU A 38 8.35 -14.90 -45.80
CA LEU A 38 9.76 -15.30 -45.87
C LEU A 38 10.31 -15.75 -44.51
N PHE A 39 9.81 -15.20 -43.41
CA PHE A 39 10.12 -15.68 -42.06
C PHE A 39 9.48 -17.06 -41.80
N LYS A 40 8.22 -17.26 -42.19
CA LYS A 40 7.53 -18.55 -42.04
C LYS A 40 8.19 -19.67 -42.86
N LEU A 41 8.76 -19.32 -44.01
CA LEU A 41 9.50 -20.24 -44.90
C LEU A 41 10.95 -20.46 -44.47
N GLY A 42 11.43 -19.87 -43.36
CA GLY A 42 12.81 -20.02 -42.88
C GLY A 42 13.88 -19.31 -43.71
N ILE A 43 13.50 -18.63 -44.79
CA ILE A 43 14.40 -17.96 -45.75
C ILE A 43 15.05 -16.71 -45.13
N THR A 44 14.42 -16.10 -44.11
CA THR A 44 14.97 -14.93 -43.41
C THR A 44 14.96 -15.13 -41.90
N LYS A 45 16.06 -14.78 -41.21
CA LYS A 45 16.14 -14.77 -39.74
C LYS A 45 15.36 -13.56 -39.21
N SER A 46 14.54 -13.74 -38.15
CA SER A 46 13.91 -12.57 -37.52
C SER A 46 14.98 -11.67 -36.90
N HIS A 47 15.08 -10.42 -37.35
CA HIS A 47 15.78 -9.37 -36.61
C HIS A 47 14.94 -8.89 -35.43
N ARG A 48 14.57 -9.80 -34.51
CA ARG A 48 14.07 -9.45 -33.18
C ARG A 48 15.10 -9.73 -32.09
N LYS A 49 16.40 -9.74 -32.42
CA LYS A 49 17.43 -9.45 -31.42
C LYS A 49 17.37 -7.94 -31.12
N GLY A 50 16.58 -7.58 -30.11
CA GLY A 50 16.69 -6.33 -29.37
C GLY A 50 16.50 -5.04 -30.15
N ILE A 51 15.30 -4.75 -30.68
CA ILE A 51 14.98 -3.34 -30.97
C ILE A 51 14.98 -2.62 -29.62
N HIS A 52 16.05 -1.85 -29.37
CA HIS A 52 16.19 -1.09 -28.15
C HIS A 52 15.25 0.12 -28.25
N LEU A 53 13.99 -0.10 -27.84
CA LEU A 53 13.00 0.96 -27.84
C LEU A 53 13.45 2.07 -26.89
N SER A 54 13.44 3.31 -27.37
CA SER A 54 13.70 4.47 -26.53
C SER A 54 12.71 4.52 -25.36
N LYS A 55 13.13 5.15 -24.24
CA LYS A 55 12.28 5.30 -23.04
C LYS A 55 10.91 5.92 -23.41
N THR A 56 10.91 6.88 -24.33
CA THR A 56 9.71 7.57 -24.82
C THR A 56 8.77 6.62 -25.56
N ILE A 57 9.29 5.77 -26.46
CA ILE A 57 8.47 4.80 -27.20
C ILE A 57 7.91 3.73 -26.26
N LYS A 58 8.72 3.23 -25.32
CA LYS A 58 8.27 2.29 -24.28
C LYS A 58 7.12 2.88 -23.46
N LYS A 59 7.22 4.17 -23.08
CA LYS A 59 6.16 4.90 -22.35
C LYS A 59 4.88 5.00 -23.18
N LYS A 60 4.98 5.37 -24.47
CA LYS A 60 3.81 5.45 -25.38
C LYS A 60 3.10 4.11 -25.52
N ILE A 61 3.85 3.02 -25.74
CA ILE A 61 3.29 1.66 -25.83
C ILE A 61 2.59 1.26 -24.53
N SER A 62 3.20 1.56 -23.37
CA SER A 62 2.61 1.28 -22.06
C SER A 62 1.27 2.01 -21.87
N ILE A 63 1.22 3.31 -22.19
CA ILE A 63 -0.01 4.11 -22.10
C ILE A 63 -1.10 3.57 -23.02
N SER A 64 -0.77 3.28 -24.29
CA SER A 64 -1.74 2.72 -25.25
C SER A 64 -2.27 1.37 -24.80
N LYS A 65 -1.40 0.51 -24.26
CA LYS A 65 -1.81 -0.78 -23.70
C LYS A 65 -2.76 -0.60 -22.52
N ILE A 66 -2.47 0.33 -21.60
CA ILE A 66 -3.36 0.62 -20.46
C ILE A 66 -4.73 1.12 -20.96
N LYS A 67 -4.76 2.00 -21.97
CA LYS A 67 -6.01 2.51 -22.57
C LYS A 67 -6.83 1.38 -23.18
N LEU A 68 -6.21 0.51 -23.97
CA LEU A 68 -6.85 -0.66 -24.57
C LEU A 68 -7.45 -1.60 -23.52
N LEU A 69 -6.68 -1.94 -22.47
CA LEU A 69 -7.15 -2.83 -21.41
C LEU A 69 -8.26 -2.22 -20.54
N LYS A 70 -8.40 -0.88 -20.51
CA LYS A 70 -9.54 -0.22 -19.86
C LYS A 70 -10.81 -0.33 -20.71
N GLN A 71 -10.68 -0.21 -22.03
CA GLN A 71 -11.81 -0.26 -22.97
C GLN A 71 -12.33 -1.69 -23.20
N HIS A 72 -11.49 -2.71 -22.98
CA HIS A 72 -11.85 -4.11 -23.20
C HIS A 72 -11.64 -4.96 -21.92
N PRO A 73 -12.66 -5.07 -21.05
CA PRO A 73 -12.57 -5.84 -19.80
C PRO A 73 -12.16 -7.31 -19.99
N GLU A 74 -12.59 -7.94 -21.08
CA GLU A 74 -12.24 -9.34 -21.38
C GLU A 74 -10.75 -9.50 -21.72
N LEU A 75 -10.18 -8.58 -22.50
CA LEU A 75 -8.73 -8.57 -22.76
C LEU A 75 -7.92 -8.33 -21.48
N LYS A 76 -8.46 -7.55 -20.53
CA LYS A 76 -7.85 -7.35 -19.20
C LYS A 76 -7.84 -8.63 -18.37
N LYS A 77 -8.94 -9.40 -18.39
CA LYS A 77 -8.99 -10.73 -17.73
C LYS A 77 -7.98 -11.69 -18.36
N GLN A 78 -7.97 -11.81 -19.68
CA GLN A 78 -7.00 -12.66 -20.41
C GLN A 78 -5.55 -12.22 -20.13
N HIS A 79 -5.29 -10.92 -20.12
CA HIS A 79 -3.97 -10.38 -19.80
C HIS A 79 -3.54 -10.73 -18.37
N SER A 80 -4.45 -10.65 -17.40
CA SER A 80 -4.18 -11.06 -16.02
C SER A 80 -3.83 -12.54 -15.91
N ILE A 81 -4.59 -13.42 -16.58
CA ILE A 81 -4.32 -14.86 -16.63
C ILE A 81 -2.95 -15.14 -17.24
N TYR A 82 -2.64 -14.49 -18.37
CA TYR A 82 -1.33 -14.61 -19.01
C TYR A 82 -0.20 -14.19 -18.06
N MET A 83 -0.33 -13.04 -17.39
CA MET A 83 0.69 -12.56 -16.46
C MET A 83 0.89 -13.54 -15.30
N LYS A 84 -0.18 -14.11 -14.72
CA LYS A 84 -0.06 -15.13 -13.67
C LYS A 84 0.72 -16.35 -14.15
N LYS A 85 0.40 -16.87 -15.35
CA LYS A 85 1.13 -17.99 -15.97
C LYS A 85 2.60 -17.63 -16.23
N TYR A 86 2.87 -16.41 -16.70
CA TYR A 86 4.23 -15.92 -16.94
C TYR A 86 5.05 -15.88 -15.66
N TRP A 87 4.54 -15.26 -14.58
CA TRP A 87 5.26 -15.19 -13.31
C TRP A 87 5.50 -16.58 -12.69
N LYS A 88 4.56 -17.51 -12.85
CA LYS A 88 4.74 -18.91 -12.42
C LYS A 88 5.87 -19.61 -13.20
N LYS A 89 6.02 -19.31 -14.50
CA LYS A 89 7.08 -19.86 -15.36
C LYS A 89 8.43 -19.14 -15.20
N HIS A 90 8.45 -17.98 -14.55
CA HIS A 90 9.64 -17.15 -14.39
C HIS A 90 9.91 -16.82 -12.90
N PRO A 91 10.15 -17.83 -12.05
CA PRO A 91 10.41 -17.63 -10.63
C PRO A 91 11.64 -16.75 -10.37
N GLU A 92 12.65 -16.79 -11.25
CA GLU A 92 13.85 -15.95 -11.19
C GLU A 92 13.52 -14.45 -11.23
N LYS A 93 12.49 -14.07 -12.00
CA LYS A 93 12.03 -12.68 -12.10
C LYS A 93 11.20 -12.25 -10.91
N VAL A 94 10.43 -13.17 -10.34
CA VAL A 94 9.72 -12.94 -9.08
C VAL A 94 10.75 -12.65 -7.98
N GLU A 95 11.79 -13.48 -7.89
CA GLU A 95 12.83 -13.35 -6.87
C GLU A 95 13.66 -12.07 -7.05
N ALA A 96 14.04 -11.73 -8.27
CA ALA A 96 14.67 -10.45 -8.58
C ALA A 96 13.78 -9.26 -8.18
N HIS A 97 12.46 -9.35 -8.41
CA HIS A 97 11.52 -8.32 -7.99
C HIS A 97 11.42 -8.20 -6.46
N LYS A 98 11.40 -9.32 -5.73
CA LYS A 98 11.45 -9.31 -4.27
C LYS A 98 12.73 -8.65 -3.76
N LYS A 99 13.90 -9.02 -4.30
CA LYS A 99 15.20 -8.42 -3.94
C LYS A 99 15.20 -6.91 -4.18
N PHE A 100 14.69 -6.47 -5.33
CA PHE A 100 14.51 -5.04 -5.61
C PHE A 100 13.62 -4.34 -4.59
N LEU A 101 12.49 -4.95 -4.21
CA LEU A 101 11.61 -4.39 -3.18
C LEU A 101 12.32 -4.31 -1.83
N ILE A 102 13.03 -5.36 -1.41
CA ILE A 102 13.80 -5.39 -0.16
C ILE A 102 14.84 -4.27 -0.16
N GLU A 103 15.59 -4.10 -1.24
CA GLU A 103 16.60 -3.05 -1.37
C GLU A 103 15.98 -1.64 -1.31
N LEU A 104 14.84 -1.45 -1.99
CA LEU A 104 14.07 -0.20 -1.94
C LEU A 104 13.59 0.10 -0.52
N TRP A 105 13.21 -0.92 0.26
CA TRP A 105 12.80 -0.77 1.66
C TRP A 105 13.95 -0.67 2.66
N LYS A 106 15.17 -1.07 2.31
CA LYS A 106 16.36 -0.88 3.15
C LYS A 106 16.95 0.52 3.00
N ASN A 107 16.92 1.09 1.79
CA ASN A 107 17.50 2.40 1.49
C ASN A 107 16.53 3.56 1.83
N PRO A 108 16.84 4.43 2.81
CA PRO A 108 15.97 5.54 3.23
C PRO A 108 15.60 6.51 2.11
N GLU A 109 16.54 6.90 1.26
CA GLU A 109 16.33 7.85 0.17
C GLU A 109 15.39 7.28 -0.91
N LYS A 110 15.59 6.00 -1.26
CA LYS A 110 14.71 5.31 -2.21
C LYS A 110 13.27 5.21 -1.67
N ARG A 111 13.11 4.97 -0.36
CA ARG A 111 11.79 4.99 0.30
C ARG A 111 11.14 6.37 0.25
N GLU A 112 11.90 7.42 0.57
CA GLU A 112 11.39 8.78 0.57
C GLU A 112 10.96 9.23 -0.83
N ARG A 113 11.79 8.95 -1.85
CA ARG A 113 11.45 9.21 -3.24
C ARG A 113 10.19 8.46 -3.68
N ALA A 114 10.06 7.18 -3.35
CA ALA A 114 8.87 6.40 -3.67
C ALA A 114 7.62 6.96 -2.96
N SER A 115 7.75 7.38 -1.70
CA SER A 115 6.69 8.03 -0.93
C SER A 115 6.24 9.35 -1.56
N ARG A 116 7.20 10.19 -1.99
CA ARG A 116 6.91 11.46 -2.69
C ARG A 116 6.13 11.24 -3.98
N ILE A 117 6.61 10.33 -4.84
CA ILE A 117 5.95 9.97 -6.10
C ILE A 117 4.54 9.43 -5.83
N GLY A 118 4.39 8.54 -4.84
CA GLY A 118 3.09 8.00 -4.46
C GLY A 118 2.12 9.09 -3.99
N LYS A 119 2.56 10.01 -3.13
CA LYS A 119 1.76 11.16 -2.68
C LYS A 119 1.31 12.04 -3.84
N GLU A 120 2.21 12.33 -4.78
CA GLU A 120 1.92 13.15 -5.96
C GLU A 120 0.89 12.47 -6.88
N VAL A 121 1.05 11.18 -7.14
CA VAL A 121 0.08 10.38 -7.90
C VAL A 121 -1.29 10.40 -7.23
N TYR A 122 -1.36 10.23 -5.91
CA TYR A 122 -2.64 10.26 -5.20
C TYR A 122 -3.26 11.65 -5.10
N LYS A 123 -2.45 12.72 -5.09
CA LYS A 123 -2.93 14.10 -5.17
C LYS A 123 -3.62 14.36 -6.51
N ASN A 124 -3.01 13.88 -7.60
CA ASN A 124 -3.52 14.08 -8.97
C ASN A 124 -4.62 13.08 -9.35
N HIS A 125 -4.74 11.97 -8.62
CA HIS A 125 -5.72 10.91 -8.89
C HIS A 125 -6.33 10.36 -7.58
N PRO A 126 -7.19 11.12 -6.89
CA PRO A 126 -7.79 10.70 -5.62
C PRO A 126 -8.57 9.37 -5.73
N ASN A 127 -9.21 9.14 -6.89
CA ASN A 127 -9.98 7.93 -7.21
C ASN A 127 -9.09 6.66 -7.14
N LEU A 128 -7.81 6.78 -7.50
CA LEU A 128 -6.86 5.66 -7.43
C LEU A 128 -6.53 5.32 -5.98
N ARG A 129 -6.43 6.32 -5.11
CA ARG A 129 -6.17 6.11 -3.68
C ARG A 129 -7.33 5.35 -3.04
N GLU A 130 -8.55 5.79 -3.30
CA GLU A 130 -9.76 5.14 -2.79
C GLU A 130 -9.93 3.72 -3.34
N ALA A 131 -9.74 3.52 -4.64
CA ALA A 131 -9.82 2.19 -5.26
C ALA A 131 -8.75 1.23 -4.72
N SER A 132 -7.52 1.71 -4.52
CA SER A 132 -6.43 0.89 -3.94
C SER A 132 -6.75 0.49 -2.51
N ARG A 133 -7.37 1.39 -1.76
CA ARG A 133 -7.79 1.14 -0.39
C ARG A 133 -8.95 0.16 -0.28
N LYS A 134 -9.98 0.29 -1.12
CA LYS A 134 -11.10 -0.68 -1.20
C LYS A 134 -10.57 -2.08 -1.51
N ARG A 135 -9.61 -2.20 -2.43
CA ARG A 135 -8.96 -3.49 -2.75
C ARG A 135 -8.16 -4.06 -1.59
N PHE A 136 -7.46 -3.22 -0.84
CA PHE A 136 -6.70 -3.66 0.33
C PHE A 136 -7.64 -4.20 1.42
N ILE A 137 -8.79 -3.55 1.64
CA ILE A 137 -9.81 -4.02 2.58
C ILE A 137 -10.42 -5.34 2.12
N ALA A 138 -10.84 -5.44 0.85
CA ALA A 138 -11.35 -6.70 0.31
C ALA A 138 -10.31 -7.83 0.40
N TRP A 139 -9.03 -7.50 0.25
CA TRP A 139 -7.94 -8.45 0.45
C TRP A 139 -7.81 -8.89 1.91
N LEU A 140 -7.89 -7.96 2.88
CA LEU A 140 -7.86 -8.29 4.32
C LEU A 140 -9.04 -9.19 4.71
N ILE A 141 -10.26 -8.89 4.26
CA ILE A 141 -11.46 -9.72 4.50
C ILE A 141 -11.27 -11.14 3.95
N LYS A 142 -10.68 -11.25 2.75
CA LYS A 142 -10.47 -12.54 2.08
C LYS A 142 -9.35 -13.38 2.69
N HIS A 143 -8.38 -12.77 3.37
CA HIS A 143 -7.23 -13.45 3.94
C HIS A 143 -7.31 -13.40 5.47
N LYS A 144 -8.05 -14.33 6.08
CA LYS A 144 -8.23 -14.41 7.54
C LYS A 144 -6.91 -14.37 8.34
N ASN A 145 -5.82 -14.95 7.83
CA ASN A 145 -4.51 -14.85 8.49
C ASN A 145 -3.89 -13.44 8.46
N ALA A 146 -4.35 -12.55 7.57
CA ALA A 146 -4.02 -11.12 7.61
C ALA A 146 -4.89 -10.35 8.63
N MET A 147 -6.06 -10.88 9.02
CA MET A 147 -6.82 -10.41 10.21
C MET A 147 -6.08 -10.69 11.51
N ARG A 148 -5.07 -11.57 11.51
CA ARG A 148 -4.19 -11.76 12.67
C ARG A 148 -3.51 -10.45 13.13
N TYR A 149 -3.26 -9.51 12.21
CA TYR A 149 -2.79 -8.14 12.54
C TYR A 149 -3.89 -7.22 13.11
N ILE A 150 -5.15 -7.60 12.93
CA ILE A 150 -6.36 -6.91 13.42
C ILE A 150 -6.75 -7.44 14.81
N GLU A 151 -6.55 -8.74 15.03
CA GLU A 151 -6.85 -9.46 16.28
C GLU A 151 -5.69 -9.43 17.30
N GLN A 152 -4.43 -9.46 16.85
CA GLN A 152 -3.25 -9.62 17.73
C GLN A 152 -2.40 -8.34 17.87
N GLY A 153 -2.92 -7.19 17.46
CA GLY A 153 -2.19 -5.92 17.53
C GLY A 153 -0.99 -5.84 16.58
N LYS A 154 -0.14 -4.83 16.79
CA LYS A 154 1.04 -4.59 15.95
C LYS A 154 2.05 -5.76 16.17
N GLY A 155 2.80 -6.24 15.18
CA GLY A 155 3.67 -7.42 15.37
C GLY A 155 4.87 -7.22 16.33
N ASN A 156 5.39 -8.33 16.87
CA ASN A 156 6.52 -8.40 17.83
C ASN A 156 7.88 -8.04 17.21
N LYS A 157 8.67 -7.23 17.92
CA LYS A 157 10.13 -7.10 17.73
C LYS A 157 10.84 -7.34 19.07
N LYS A 158 11.63 -8.41 19.18
CA LYS A 158 12.58 -8.68 20.30
C LYS A 158 13.78 -7.69 20.23
N LYS A 159 14.51 -7.28 21.30
CA LYS A 159 14.65 -7.76 22.69
C LYS A 159 15.14 -6.61 23.63
N LEU A 160 14.37 -6.36 24.68
CA LEU A 160 14.68 -5.89 26.05
C LEU A 160 13.46 -6.36 26.83
N SER A 161 13.58 -6.95 28.03
CA SER A 161 12.44 -7.50 28.77
C SER A 161 11.51 -6.36 29.20
N LYS A 162 10.51 -6.07 28.38
CA LYS A 162 9.48 -5.05 28.62
C LYS A 162 8.26 -5.77 29.17
N ILE A 163 8.43 -6.36 30.34
CA ILE A 163 7.41 -7.17 31.00
C ILE A 163 6.76 -6.31 32.09
N THR A 164 5.42 -6.26 32.09
CA THR A 164 4.65 -5.52 33.10
C THR A 164 4.53 -6.33 34.39
N MET A 165 4.04 -5.71 35.47
CA MET A 165 3.68 -6.40 36.72
C MET A 165 2.58 -7.45 36.52
N ARG A 166 1.74 -7.30 35.48
CA ARG A 166 0.77 -8.32 35.02
C ARG A 166 1.38 -9.41 34.16
N LYS A 167 2.70 -9.42 33.97
CA LYS A 167 3.45 -10.34 33.10
C LYS A 167 3.10 -10.20 31.61
N GLU A 168 2.65 -9.02 31.17
CA GLU A 168 2.38 -8.72 29.75
C GLU A 168 3.66 -8.24 29.06
N GLU A 169 3.90 -8.67 27.82
CA GLU A 169 5.02 -8.16 27.00
C GLU A 169 4.57 -6.91 26.21
N VAL A 170 5.25 -5.77 26.44
CA VAL A 170 4.90 -4.48 25.81
C VAL A 170 6.03 -3.92 24.93
N ARG A 171 5.75 -2.91 24.09
CA ARG A 171 6.71 -2.44 23.07
C ARG A 171 7.72 -1.43 23.58
N SER A 172 7.44 -0.72 24.66
CA SER A 172 8.37 0.28 25.21
C SER A 172 8.44 0.27 26.73
N LEU A 173 9.56 0.76 27.29
CA LEU A 173 9.68 0.96 28.74
C LEU A 173 8.66 1.98 29.25
N TYR A 174 8.29 2.97 28.43
CA TYR A 174 7.23 3.91 28.75
C TYR A 174 5.86 3.22 28.87
N GLU A 175 5.56 2.28 27.98
CA GLU A 175 4.36 1.44 28.12
C GLU A 175 4.43 0.57 29.39
N VAL A 176 5.59 0.02 29.75
CA VAL A 176 5.75 -0.70 31.04
C VAL A 176 5.38 0.20 32.22
N MET A 177 5.85 1.46 32.21
CA MET A 177 5.56 2.42 33.28
C MET A 177 4.07 2.74 33.37
N ILE A 178 3.39 2.97 32.24
CA ILE A 178 1.94 3.21 32.19
C ILE A 178 1.17 1.97 32.67
N ALA A 179 1.50 0.80 32.15
CA ALA A 179 0.88 -0.47 32.50
C ALA A 179 1.00 -0.80 34.00
N ASN A 180 2.18 -0.57 34.57
CA ASN A 180 2.45 -0.77 36.00
C ASN A 180 1.73 0.27 36.85
N TRP A 181 1.66 1.53 36.40
CA TRP A 181 0.90 2.57 37.08
C TRP A 181 -0.59 2.20 37.15
N LEU A 182 -1.18 1.80 36.01
CA LEU A 182 -2.59 1.38 35.95
C LEU A 182 -2.85 0.17 36.86
N PHE A 183 -1.94 -0.81 36.86
CA PHE A 183 -2.04 -1.99 37.71
C PHE A 183 -1.98 -1.65 39.21
N LYS A 184 -0.99 -0.85 39.64
CA LYS A 184 -0.85 -0.41 41.03
C LYS A 184 -2.06 0.37 41.52
N ASN A 185 -2.64 1.20 40.66
CA ASN A 185 -3.83 2.00 40.94
C ASN A 185 -5.15 1.23 40.72
N LYS A 186 -5.10 -0.10 40.57
CA LYS A 186 -6.27 -0.98 40.40
C LYS A 186 -7.21 -0.52 39.26
N THR A 187 -6.66 0.13 38.24
CA THR A 187 -7.42 0.59 37.07
C THR A 187 -7.40 -0.51 36.02
N ALA A 188 -8.58 -1.04 35.69
CA ALA A 188 -8.70 -2.08 34.65
C ALA A 188 -8.27 -1.52 33.29
N TYR A 189 -7.50 -2.31 32.54
CA TYR A 189 -7.08 -1.95 31.18
C TYR A 189 -6.85 -3.16 30.29
N PHE A 190 -6.96 -2.91 28.98
CA PHE A 190 -6.52 -3.80 27.92
C PHE A 190 -5.32 -3.17 27.18
N TYR A 191 -4.19 -3.86 27.18
CA TYR A 191 -3.01 -3.47 26.41
C TYR A 191 -3.14 -3.95 24.95
N GLU A 192 -2.86 -3.07 23.99
CA GLU A 192 -3.02 -3.31 22.54
C GLU A 192 -4.32 -4.05 22.19
N GLY A 193 -5.43 -3.53 22.71
CA GLY A 193 -6.76 -4.07 22.46
C GLY A 193 -7.12 -4.11 20.97
N LYS A 194 -8.33 -4.62 20.69
CA LYS A 194 -8.80 -4.79 19.31
C LYS A 194 -8.65 -3.53 18.46
N MET A 195 -8.30 -3.73 17.19
CA MET A 195 -8.15 -2.62 16.26
C MET A 195 -9.50 -1.90 16.04
N LEU A 196 -9.50 -0.60 16.28
CA LEU A 196 -10.61 0.29 15.98
C LEU A 196 -10.65 0.63 14.49
N VAL A 197 -11.85 0.51 13.92
CA VAL A 197 -12.14 0.87 12.53
C VAL A 197 -13.04 2.10 12.53
N PHE A 198 -12.53 3.21 12.00
CA PHE A 198 -13.31 4.45 11.88
C PHE A 198 -13.80 4.60 10.46
N PRO A 199 -15.02 4.16 10.09
CA PRO A 199 -15.55 4.36 8.75
C PRO A 199 -15.61 5.86 8.40
N ASP A 200 -15.73 6.20 7.12
CA ASP A 200 -16.11 7.55 6.67
C ASP A 200 -15.46 8.81 7.33
N PHE A 201 -14.18 8.73 7.71
CA PHE A 201 -13.49 9.90 8.27
C PHE A 201 -13.17 10.92 7.17
N LYS A 202 -13.97 12.00 7.09
CA LYS A 202 -13.87 13.19 6.19
C LYS A 202 -12.63 13.22 5.29
N LYS A 203 -12.80 13.06 3.96
CA LYS A 203 -11.78 13.10 2.87
C LYS A 203 -10.52 12.20 3.07
N LEU A 204 -10.35 11.57 4.22
CA LEU A 204 -9.25 10.67 4.58
C LEU A 204 -9.67 9.21 4.49
N GLY A 205 -10.98 8.94 4.45
CA GLY A 205 -11.65 7.65 4.47
C GLY A 205 -11.42 6.90 5.80
N ILE A 206 -11.91 5.66 5.90
CA ILE A 206 -11.54 4.61 6.89
C ILE A 206 -10.20 4.79 7.67
N VAL A 207 -10.32 5.15 8.94
CA VAL A 207 -9.36 5.08 10.05
C VAL A 207 -8.98 3.66 10.49
N PHE A 208 -7.73 3.24 10.62
CA PHE A 208 -7.41 2.05 11.43
C PHE A 208 -6.51 2.45 12.59
N ALA A 209 -6.89 2.12 13.82
CA ALA A 209 -6.10 2.42 15.00
C ALA A 209 -6.12 1.28 16.01
N VAL A 210 -4.95 0.81 16.42
CA VAL A 210 -4.79 0.00 17.62
C VAL A 210 -4.37 0.95 18.74
N PRO A 211 -5.20 1.14 19.78
CA PRO A 211 -4.81 1.92 20.96
C PRO A 211 -3.74 1.18 21.76
N ASP A 212 -2.87 1.91 22.45
CA ASP A 212 -1.84 1.27 23.27
C ASP A 212 -2.46 0.76 24.58
N PHE A 213 -3.37 1.52 25.20
CA PHE A 213 -4.22 1.06 26.31
C PHE A 213 -5.67 1.49 26.12
N PHE A 214 -6.60 0.61 26.46
CA PHE A 214 -8.03 0.92 26.59
C PHE A 214 -8.49 0.68 28.02
N LEU A 215 -9.17 1.67 28.61
CA LEU A 215 -9.70 1.63 29.97
C LEU A 215 -11.24 1.47 29.89
N PRO A 216 -11.78 0.26 30.10
CA PRO A 216 -13.21 -0.01 29.89
C PRO A 216 -14.12 0.80 30.82
N GLU A 217 -13.75 0.96 32.09
CA GLU A 217 -14.53 1.70 33.10
C GLU A 217 -14.73 3.19 32.74
N TYR A 218 -13.76 3.76 32.03
CA TYR A 218 -13.75 5.16 31.64
C TYR A 218 -14.09 5.36 30.16
N ASN A 219 -14.31 4.27 29.41
CA ASN A 219 -14.56 4.31 27.98
C ASN A 219 -13.53 5.18 27.23
N CYS A 220 -12.25 5.09 27.62
CA CYS A 220 -11.20 5.97 27.12
C CYS A 220 -9.92 5.24 26.71
N ILE A 221 -9.13 5.90 25.87
CA ILE A 221 -7.87 5.40 25.33
C ILE A 221 -6.68 6.13 25.97
N ILE A 222 -5.59 5.43 26.26
CA ILE A 222 -4.28 6.07 26.53
C ILE A 222 -3.33 5.67 25.39
N GLU A 223 -2.66 6.66 24.79
CA GLU A 223 -1.68 6.43 23.72
C GLU A 223 -0.29 6.95 24.12
N MET A 224 0.73 6.10 23.95
CA MET A 224 2.12 6.44 24.22
C MET A 224 2.79 6.91 22.93
N TYR A 225 3.20 8.17 22.87
CA TYR A 225 3.85 8.73 21.69
C TYR A 225 5.36 8.56 21.73
N GLY A 226 5.92 8.04 20.65
CA GLY A 226 7.37 8.02 20.45
C GLY A 226 7.93 9.39 20.06
N GLN A 227 9.23 9.59 20.26
CA GLN A 227 9.96 10.79 19.81
C GLN A 227 10.22 10.84 18.30
N TYR A 228 10.03 9.75 17.56
CA TYR A 228 10.41 9.66 16.16
C TYR A 228 9.45 10.39 15.21
N ARG A 229 10.01 11.27 14.35
CA ARG A 229 9.28 12.07 13.35
C ARG A 229 8.45 11.25 12.35
N ASP A 230 8.86 10.03 12.03
CA ASP A 230 8.26 9.21 10.96
C ASP A 230 6.84 8.69 11.28
N SER A 231 6.42 8.72 12.54
CA SER A 231 5.07 8.29 12.95
C SER A 231 4.05 9.43 13.02
N ARG A 232 4.49 10.71 12.92
CA ARG A 232 3.66 11.90 13.21
C ARG A 232 2.37 11.96 12.38
N SER A 233 2.44 11.56 11.10
CA SER A 233 1.27 11.57 10.22
C SER A 233 0.21 10.51 10.57
N GLY A 234 0.63 9.38 11.16
CA GLY A 234 -0.26 8.33 11.67
C GLY A 234 -0.95 8.79 12.95
N THR A 235 -0.18 9.32 13.90
CA THR A 235 -0.68 9.89 15.17
C THR A 235 -1.69 11.00 14.92
N ILE A 236 -1.40 11.94 14.01
CA ILE A 236 -2.34 13.02 13.67
C ILE A 236 -3.67 12.45 13.14
N LYS A 237 -3.64 11.41 12.31
CA LYS A 237 -4.86 10.80 11.76
C LYS A 237 -5.67 10.10 12.85
N LYS A 238 -5.02 9.31 13.71
CA LYS A 238 -5.66 8.66 14.86
C LYS A 238 -6.35 9.69 15.75
N ASN A 239 -5.62 10.73 16.17
CA ASN A 239 -6.14 11.75 17.07
C ASN A 239 -7.33 12.49 16.49
N ARG A 240 -7.27 12.80 15.20
CA ARG A 240 -8.40 13.43 14.53
C ARG A 240 -9.61 12.49 14.46
N ALA A 241 -9.39 11.19 14.26
CA ALA A 241 -10.47 10.20 14.28
C ALA A 241 -11.09 10.11 15.69
N TYR A 242 -10.29 9.95 16.75
CA TYR A 242 -10.79 9.93 18.13
C TYR A 242 -11.63 11.16 18.45
N ARG A 243 -11.13 12.37 18.14
CA ARG A 243 -11.88 13.62 18.35
C ARG A 243 -13.17 13.68 17.55
N TYR A 244 -13.11 13.31 16.27
CA TYR A 244 -14.27 13.38 15.38
C TYR A 244 -15.41 12.49 15.86
N TYR A 245 -15.08 11.31 16.37
CA TYR A 245 -16.05 10.36 16.88
C TYR A 245 -16.46 10.62 18.33
N GLY A 246 -15.77 11.53 19.03
CA GLY A 246 -16.02 11.82 20.44
C GLY A 246 -15.53 10.70 21.35
N ILE A 247 -14.44 10.02 20.99
CA ILE A 247 -13.78 9.02 21.84
C ILE A 247 -12.78 9.75 22.76
N PRO A 248 -12.96 9.69 24.09
CA PRO A 248 -12.00 10.24 25.04
C PRO A 248 -10.64 9.55 24.90
N PHE A 249 -9.57 10.33 24.78
CA PHE A 249 -8.22 9.77 24.76
C PHE A 249 -7.18 10.70 25.40
N LEU A 250 -6.18 10.08 26.03
CA LEU A 250 -5.06 10.74 26.67
C LEU A 250 -3.75 10.43 25.91
N PRO A 251 -3.19 11.40 25.18
CA PRO A 251 -1.84 11.27 24.65
C PRO A 251 -0.79 11.48 25.75
N ILE A 252 0.14 10.55 25.90
CA ILE A 252 1.28 10.67 26.82
C ILE A 252 2.58 10.71 26.02
N ARG A 253 3.43 11.69 26.30
CA ARG A 253 4.76 11.84 25.69
C ARG A 253 5.85 11.34 26.64
N PRO A 254 7.07 11.04 26.14
CA PRO A 254 8.17 10.60 26.99
C PRO A 254 8.54 11.61 28.08
N SER A 255 8.39 12.91 27.80
CA SER A 255 8.63 13.98 28.77
C SER A 255 7.61 14.01 29.92
N GLU A 256 6.48 13.32 29.78
CA GLU A 256 5.36 13.33 30.74
C GLU A 256 5.34 12.06 31.60
N ILE A 257 6.23 11.08 31.33
CA ILE A 257 6.17 9.75 31.97
C ILE A 257 6.45 9.77 33.47
N ASN A 258 7.19 10.76 33.97
CA ASN A 258 7.45 10.89 35.40
C ASN A 258 6.29 11.56 36.15
N ASN A 259 5.27 12.04 35.44
CA ASN A 259 4.13 12.79 35.99
C ASN A 259 2.80 12.02 35.87
N LEU A 260 2.84 10.69 35.76
CA LEU A 260 1.62 9.87 35.58
C LEU A 260 0.62 10.04 36.72
N ASP A 261 1.10 10.17 37.96
CA ASP A 261 0.28 10.41 39.17
C ASP A 261 -0.52 11.72 39.10
N THR A 262 -0.11 12.67 38.27
CA THR A 262 -0.85 13.91 38.05
C THR A 262 -1.73 13.81 36.80
N ILE A 263 -1.15 13.35 35.68
CA ILE A 263 -1.77 13.45 34.36
C ILE A 263 -2.93 12.49 34.21
N ILE A 264 -2.77 11.22 34.60
CA ILE A 264 -3.82 10.22 34.43
C ILE A 264 -5.02 10.54 35.34
N PRO A 265 -4.87 10.76 36.66
CA PRO A 265 -6.01 11.08 37.52
C PRO A 265 -6.74 12.36 37.10
N LYS A 266 -6.01 13.41 36.69
CA LYS A 266 -6.62 14.65 36.19
C LYS A 266 -7.47 14.40 34.95
N PHE A 267 -6.98 13.59 34.01
CA PHE A 267 -7.73 13.22 32.82
C PHE A 267 -8.96 12.39 33.16
N LEU A 268 -8.82 11.32 33.96
CA LEU A 268 -9.93 10.45 34.35
C LEU A 268 -11.02 11.22 35.10
N LYS A 269 -10.63 12.15 35.99
CA LYS A 269 -11.57 13.05 36.69
C LYS A 269 -12.34 13.95 35.72
N SER A 270 -11.68 14.43 34.65
CA SER A 270 -12.33 15.32 33.68
C SER A 270 -13.40 14.64 32.82
N ILE A 271 -13.27 13.33 32.59
CA ILE A 271 -14.22 12.57 31.76
C ILE A 271 -15.27 11.82 32.60
N GLY A 272 -14.99 11.54 33.88
CA GLY A 272 -15.85 10.74 34.74
C GLY A 272 -15.88 9.26 34.38
N LYS A 273 -16.53 8.45 35.22
CA LYS A 273 -16.78 7.03 34.90
C LYS A 273 -17.91 6.91 33.90
N ASN A 274 -17.80 5.97 32.96
CA ASN A 274 -18.79 5.73 31.90
C ASN A 274 -19.30 7.02 31.23
N PRO A 275 -18.42 7.84 30.62
CA PRO A 275 -18.83 9.06 29.93
C PRO A 275 -19.88 8.74 28.84
N HIS A 276 -20.82 9.67 28.66
CA HIS A 276 -21.83 9.53 27.61
C HIS A 276 -21.17 9.58 26.23
N LEU A 277 -20.95 8.41 25.63
CA LEU A 277 -20.45 8.29 24.27
C LEU A 277 -21.56 8.49 23.24
N THR A 278 -21.20 9.09 22.09
CA THR A 278 -22.07 9.14 20.92
C THR A 278 -22.39 7.72 20.41
N LYS A 279 -23.53 7.54 19.72
CA LYS A 279 -23.89 6.23 19.12
C LYS A 279 -22.78 5.68 18.22
N GLN A 280 -22.08 6.55 17.50
CA GLN A 280 -20.96 6.18 16.63
C GLN A 280 -19.72 5.76 17.44
N ALA A 281 -19.34 6.51 18.48
CA ALA A 281 -18.26 6.12 19.38
C ALA A 281 -18.53 4.76 20.03
N ARG A 282 -19.75 4.55 20.55
CA ARG A 282 -20.14 3.25 21.12
C ARG A 282 -20.01 2.14 20.10
N SER A 283 -20.51 2.31 18.88
CA SER A 283 -20.40 1.30 17.82
C SER A 283 -18.95 0.96 17.47
N ILE A 284 -18.04 1.94 17.52
CA ILE A 284 -16.61 1.73 17.24
C ILE A 284 -15.93 1.01 18.41
N MET A 285 -16.28 1.39 19.65
CA MET A 285 -15.67 0.85 20.85
C MET A 285 -16.28 -0.46 21.33
N TRP A 286 -17.50 -0.81 20.91
CA TRP A 286 -18.20 -2.04 21.32
C TRP A 286 -17.33 -3.27 21.09
N GLY A 287 -16.62 -3.30 19.96
CA GLY A 287 -15.71 -4.39 19.65
C GLY A 287 -14.60 -4.58 20.69
N MET A 288 -14.27 -3.59 21.54
CA MET A 288 -13.23 -3.69 22.56
C MET A 288 -13.69 -4.30 23.89
N LEU A 289 -15.01 -4.43 24.11
CA LEU A 289 -15.60 -4.98 25.34
C LEU A 289 -15.95 -6.47 25.22
N ASP A 290 -16.08 -6.97 23.98
CA ASP A 290 -16.15 -8.40 23.64
C ASP A 290 -14.74 -9.03 23.59
#